data_AF-A0A1M5YK86-F1
#
_entry.id   AF-A0A1M5YK86-F1
#
_cell.length_a   1.000
_cell.length_b   1.000
_cell.length_c   1.000
_cell.angle_alpha   90.00
_cell.angle_beta   90.00
_cell.angle_gamma   90.00
#
_symmetry.space_group_name_H-M   'P 1'
#
loop_
_entity.id
_entity.type
_entity.pdbx_description
1 polymer ?
#
loop_
_entity_poly.entity_id
_entity_poly.type
_entity_poly.pdbx_seq_one_letter_code
_entity_poly.pdbx_strand_id
1 'polypeptide(L)'
;MYPKRVKQFYIGFTSIFKKITKEDLELVKSHLNEVEYSLFNKYYEYDKKHVLRVAKDIEKICTDEGINNSKKSLLVKTALLHDMGKTKAKINILDRVILVLLSKGLGDKAKSLKNKKVQVYYNHGFMGYEILKDYIEDDEILFLVKNHHINDIESLQCNNDDYIKDLNLLMKCDEEN
;
A
#
# COMPACT_ATOMS: atom_id res chain seq x y z
N MET A 1 13.64 4.06 15.54
CA MET A 1 12.30 3.78 14.98
C MET A 1 11.24 4.88 15.20
N TYR A 2 11.59 6.08 15.70
CA TYR A 2 10.67 7.24 15.80
C TYR A 2 10.58 8.17 14.56
N PRO A 3 11.65 8.42 13.78
CA PRO A 3 11.58 9.44 12.73
C PRO A 3 10.70 9.05 11.53
N LYS A 4 10.60 7.75 11.21
CA LYS A 4 9.82 7.26 10.05
C LYS A 4 8.31 7.54 10.19
N ARG A 5 7.67 7.16 11.31
CA ARG A 5 6.23 7.39 11.51
C ARG A 5 5.88 8.87 11.65
N VAL A 6 6.80 9.70 12.16
CA VAL A 6 6.64 11.17 12.19
C VAL A 6 6.73 11.76 10.78
N LYS A 7 7.67 11.29 9.95
CA LYS A 7 7.76 11.64 8.52
C LYS A 7 6.46 11.29 7.78
N GLN A 8 5.95 10.07 7.95
CA GLN A 8 4.69 9.63 7.34
C GLN A 8 3.50 10.49 7.79
N PHE A 9 3.42 10.83 9.08
CA PHE A 9 2.39 11.74 9.58
C PHE A 9 2.50 13.14 8.94
N TYR A 10 3.71 13.68 8.81
CA TYR A 10 3.93 15.00 8.22
C TYR A 10 3.65 15.02 6.70
N ILE A 11 4.12 14.01 5.95
CA ILE A 11 3.81 13.84 4.53
C ILE A 11 2.30 13.69 4.36
N GLY A 12 1.69 12.81 5.15
CA GLY A 12 0.25 12.61 5.17
C GLY A 12 -0.50 13.91 5.40
N PHE A 13 -0.13 14.66 6.44
CA PHE A 13 -0.75 15.94 6.80
C PHE A 13 -0.59 17.01 5.71
N THR A 14 0.62 17.18 5.17
CA THR A 14 0.89 18.15 4.10
C THR A 14 0.23 17.76 2.77
N SER A 15 0.07 16.45 2.50
CA SER A 15 -0.58 15.95 1.29
C SER A 15 -2.09 16.24 1.26
N ILE A 16 -2.74 16.48 2.40
CA ILE A 16 -4.16 16.90 2.45
C ILE A 16 -4.37 18.14 1.57
N PHE A 17 -3.43 19.07 1.60
CA PHE A 17 -3.51 20.35 0.90
C PHE A 17 -3.14 20.27 -0.58
N LYS A 18 -2.54 19.16 -1.04
CA LYS A 18 -2.20 18.94 -2.45
C LYS A 18 -3.37 18.23 -3.15
N LYS A 19 -3.79 18.69 -4.33
CA LYS A 19 -4.81 18.00 -5.13
C LYS A 19 -4.16 16.92 -6.01
N ILE A 20 -4.89 15.85 -6.28
CA ILE A 20 -4.52 14.89 -7.34
C ILE A 20 -4.54 15.64 -8.67
N THR A 21 -3.45 15.57 -9.42
CA THR A 21 -3.27 16.32 -10.67
C THR A 21 -3.79 15.53 -11.88
N LYS A 22 -3.77 16.14 -13.07
CA LYS A 22 -4.14 15.44 -14.30
C LYS A 22 -3.13 14.34 -14.63
N GLU A 23 -1.85 14.62 -14.41
CA GLU A 23 -0.74 13.68 -14.62
C GLU A 23 -0.85 12.47 -13.69
N ASP A 24 -1.30 12.67 -12.45
CA ASP A 24 -1.61 11.56 -11.54
C ASP A 24 -2.68 10.64 -12.12
N LEU A 25 -3.76 11.22 -12.67
CA LEU A 25 -4.86 10.44 -13.24
C LEU A 25 -4.44 9.73 -14.54
N GLU A 26 -3.57 10.33 -15.33
CA GLU A 26 -2.99 9.71 -16.52
C GLU A 26 -2.12 8.51 -16.16
N LEU A 27 -1.28 8.63 -15.11
CA LEU A 27 -0.48 7.52 -14.59
C LEU A 27 -1.36 6.34 -14.14
N VAL A 28 -2.46 6.63 -13.43
CA VAL A 28 -3.38 5.57 -12.99
C VAL A 28 -4.03 4.88 -14.18
N LYS A 29 -4.55 5.67 -15.14
CA LYS A 29 -5.25 5.13 -16.32
C LYS A 29 -4.34 4.39 -17.29
N SER A 30 -3.05 4.68 -17.30
CA SER A 30 -2.09 3.95 -18.15
C SER A 30 -1.72 2.57 -17.57
N HIS A 31 -1.92 2.36 -16.27
CA HIS A 31 -1.54 1.12 -15.58
C HIS A 31 -2.72 0.25 -15.13
N LEU A 32 -3.91 0.84 -14.95
CA LEU A 32 -5.10 0.14 -14.48
C LEU A 32 -6.15 -0.02 -15.60
N ASN A 33 -6.75 -1.20 -15.69
CA ASN A 33 -7.95 -1.40 -16.50
C ASN A 33 -9.19 -0.76 -15.83
N GLU A 34 -10.34 -0.77 -16.50
CA GLU A 34 -11.57 -0.12 -15.99
C GLU A 34 -12.05 -0.66 -14.63
N VAL A 35 -11.89 -1.97 -14.39
CA VAL A 35 -12.29 -2.61 -13.13
C VAL A 35 -11.34 -2.22 -12.00
N GLU A 36 -10.04 -2.30 -12.26
CA GLU A 36 -8.97 -1.88 -11.34
C GLU A 36 -9.07 -0.37 -11.03
N TYR A 37 -9.38 0.45 -12.03
CA TYR A 37 -9.61 1.88 -11.87
C TYR A 37 -10.84 2.18 -11.00
N SER A 38 -11.91 1.41 -11.17
CA SER A 38 -13.09 1.49 -10.29
C SER A 38 -12.74 1.14 -8.84
N LEU A 39 -11.88 0.12 -8.63
CA LEU A 39 -11.36 -0.24 -7.31
C LEU A 39 -10.51 0.88 -6.70
N PHE A 40 -9.56 1.43 -7.47
CA PHE A 40 -8.76 2.60 -7.06
C PHE A 40 -9.66 3.77 -6.65
N ASN A 41 -10.78 3.99 -7.34
CA ASN A 41 -11.68 5.08 -6.99
C ASN A 41 -12.40 4.92 -5.66
N LYS A 42 -12.41 3.72 -5.06
CA LYS A 42 -12.95 3.44 -3.73
C LYS A 42 -12.04 3.89 -2.58
N TYR A 43 -10.76 4.18 -2.85
CA TYR A 43 -9.87 4.75 -1.84
C TYR A 43 -10.40 6.09 -1.31
N TYR A 44 -10.14 6.35 -0.04
CA TYR A 44 -10.26 7.71 0.48
C TYR A 44 -9.20 8.60 -0.18
N GLU A 45 -9.48 9.90 -0.30
CA GLU A 45 -8.59 10.87 -0.96
C GLU A 45 -7.15 10.83 -0.41
N TYR A 46 -7.01 10.64 0.90
CA TYR A 46 -5.71 10.46 1.54
C TYR A 46 -4.97 9.21 1.04
N ASP A 47 -5.67 8.08 0.98
CA ASP A 47 -5.10 6.80 0.55
C ASP A 47 -4.77 6.83 -0.94
N LYS A 48 -5.60 7.47 -1.78
CA LYS A 48 -5.27 7.71 -3.21
C LYS A 48 -3.93 8.41 -3.37
N LYS A 49 -3.72 9.49 -2.61
CA LYS A 49 -2.46 10.25 -2.65
C LYS A 49 -1.29 9.44 -2.14
N HIS A 50 -1.49 8.60 -1.13
CA HIS A 50 -0.47 7.69 -0.61
C HIS A 50 -0.01 6.73 -1.70
N VAL A 51 -0.93 5.92 -2.23
CA VAL A 51 -0.60 4.92 -3.24
C VAL A 51 -0.04 5.53 -4.53
N LEU A 52 -0.48 6.75 -4.90
CA LEU A 52 0.08 7.50 -6.03
C LEU A 52 1.55 7.88 -5.81
N ARG A 53 1.95 8.30 -4.60
CA ARG A 53 3.36 8.60 -4.32
C ARG A 53 4.21 7.34 -4.37
N VAL A 54 3.74 6.26 -3.75
CA VAL A 54 4.42 4.96 -3.78
C VAL A 54 4.60 4.48 -5.22
N ALA A 55 3.56 4.60 -6.05
CA ALA A 55 3.60 4.24 -7.47
C ALA A 55 4.63 5.06 -8.27
N LYS A 56 4.69 6.38 -8.05
CA LYS A 56 5.68 7.26 -8.68
C LYS A 56 7.12 6.96 -8.24
N ASP A 57 7.32 6.68 -6.96
CA ASP A 57 8.65 6.32 -6.45
C ASP A 57 9.13 5.00 -7.06
N ILE A 58 8.25 4.01 -7.16
CA ILE A 58 8.54 2.74 -7.83
C ILE A 58 8.81 2.95 -9.33
N GLU A 59 7.99 3.74 -10.03
CA GLU A 59 8.19 4.04 -11.45
C GLU A 59 9.56 4.68 -11.69
N LYS A 60 9.93 5.63 -10.83
CA LYS A 60 11.23 6.31 -10.86
C LYS A 60 12.38 5.34 -10.63
N ILE A 61 12.31 4.53 -9.57
CA ILE A 61 13.36 3.53 -9.25
C ILE A 61 13.51 2.53 -10.40
N CYS A 62 12.40 2.02 -10.94
CA CYS A 62 12.43 1.09 -12.06
C CYS A 62 13.09 1.72 -13.30
N THR A 63 12.84 3.00 -13.55
CA THR A 63 13.43 3.73 -14.68
C THR A 63 14.93 3.95 -14.46
N ASP A 64 15.31 4.39 -13.25
CA ASP A 64 16.71 4.63 -12.88
C ASP A 64 17.56 3.34 -12.91
N GLU A 65 16.96 2.20 -12.53
CA GLU A 65 17.61 0.87 -12.52
C GLU A 65 17.51 0.12 -13.86
N GLY A 66 16.82 0.67 -14.87
CA GLY A 66 16.65 0.02 -16.17
C GLY A 66 15.78 -1.24 -16.13
N ILE A 67 14.86 -1.34 -15.18
CA ILE A 67 13.90 -2.45 -15.10
C ILE A 67 13.00 -2.43 -16.33
N ASN A 68 12.77 -3.61 -16.92
CA ASN A 68 11.98 -3.73 -18.14
C ASN A 68 10.54 -3.19 -17.95
N ASN A 69 9.94 -2.70 -19.04
CA ASN A 69 8.63 -2.04 -18.98
C ASN A 69 7.50 -2.93 -18.45
N SER A 70 7.53 -4.24 -18.72
CA SER A 70 6.50 -5.16 -18.23
C SER A 70 6.53 -5.29 -16.71
N LYS A 71 7.71 -5.52 -16.14
CA LYS A 71 7.92 -5.60 -14.69
C LYS A 71 7.65 -4.26 -14.01
N LYS A 72 8.13 -3.15 -14.59
CA LYS A 72 7.79 -1.80 -14.11
C LYS A 72 6.27 -1.59 -14.05
N SER A 73 5.56 -1.93 -15.12
CA SER A 73 4.09 -1.77 -15.18
C SER A 73 3.39 -2.62 -14.12
N LEU A 74 3.86 -3.85 -13.87
CA LEU A 74 3.36 -4.71 -12.81
C LEU A 74 3.56 -4.07 -11.44
N LEU A 75 4.77 -3.59 -11.12
CA LEU A 75 5.09 -2.99 -9.83
C LEU A 75 4.32 -1.69 -9.58
N VAL A 76 4.16 -0.85 -10.59
CA VAL A 76 3.36 0.39 -10.51
C VAL A 76 1.88 0.05 -10.28
N LYS A 77 1.33 -0.95 -10.98
CA LYS A 77 -0.03 -1.45 -10.73
C LYS A 77 -0.18 -1.97 -9.31
N THR A 78 0.75 -2.79 -8.83
CA THR A 78 0.76 -3.29 -7.44
C THR A 78 0.76 -2.13 -6.45
N ALA A 79 1.61 -1.13 -6.65
CA ALA A 79 1.69 0.05 -5.80
C ALA A 79 0.36 0.80 -5.70
N LEU A 80 -0.36 0.97 -6.83
CA LEU A 80 -1.68 1.61 -6.85
C LEU A 80 -2.75 0.81 -6.10
N LEU A 81 -2.59 -0.50 -5.94
CA LEU A 81 -3.61 -1.41 -5.40
C LEU A 81 -3.26 -2.06 -4.05
N HIS A 82 -2.00 -1.99 -3.59
CA HIS A 82 -1.52 -2.73 -2.41
C HIS A 82 -2.36 -2.44 -1.15
N ASP A 83 -2.86 -1.22 -1.03
CA ASP A 83 -3.54 -0.73 0.15
C ASP A 83 -5.06 -0.95 0.13
N MET A 84 -5.59 -1.73 -0.82
CA MET A 84 -7.03 -1.82 -1.07
C MET A 84 -7.86 -2.24 0.15
N GLY A 85 -7.28 -3.02 1.07
CA GLY A 85 -7.92 -3.39 2.32
C GLY A 85 -8.30 -2.20 3.21
N LYS A 86 -7.61 -1.06 3.10
CA LYS A 86 -7.94 0.17 3.84
C LYS A 86 -9.33 0.72 3.50
N THR A 87 -9.88 0.41 2.32
CA THR A 87 -11.25 0.81 1.95
C THR A 87 -12.34 0.19 2.84
N LYS A 88 -12.05 -0.92 3.53
CA LYS A 88 -13.00 -1.58 4.43
C LYS A 88 -13.38 -0.71 5.64
N ALA A 89 -12.58 0.29 6.03
CA ALA A 89 -12.92 1.21 7.11
C ALA A 89 -12.38 2.62 6.87
N LYS A 90 -13.17 3.64 7.19
CA LYS A 90 -12.69 5.02 7.17
C LYS A 90 -11.75 5.27 8.36
N ILE A 91 -10.46 5.33 8.08
CA ILE A 91 -9.41 5.64 9.06
C ILE A 91 -8.90 7.06 8.79
N ASN A 92 -9.43 8.02 9.56
CA ASN A 92 -8.99 9.40 9.48
C ASN A 92 -7.61 9.56 10.16
N ILE A 93 -6.99 10.72 9.98
CA ILE A 93 -5.67 11.01 10.57
C ILE A 93 -5.68 10.87 12.10
N LEU A 94 -6.73 11.34 12.78
CA LEU A 94 -6.88 11.15 14.23
C LEU A 94 -6.98 9.67 14.61
N ASP A 95 -7.69 8.86 13.82
CA ASP A 95 -7.75 7.42 14.04
C ASP A 95 -6.35 6.79 13.90
N ARG A 96 -5.54 7.23 12.92
CA ARG A 96 -4.15 6.74 12.76
C ARG A 96 -3.29 7.05 13.97
N VAL A 97 -3.40 8.27 14.51
CA VAL A 97 -2.70 8.64 15.76
C VAL A 97 -3.13 7.73 16.91
N ILE A 98 -4.44 7.52 17.10
CA ILE A 98 -4.98 6.66 18.16
C ILE A 98 -4.52 5.21 17.95
N LEU A 99 -4.56 4.69 16.73
CA LEU A 99 -4.12 3.32 16.41
C LEU A 99 -2.63 3.12 16.69
N VAL A 100 -1.78 4.10 16.36
CA VAL A 100 -0.36 4.07 16.69
C VAL A 100 -0.16 4.06 18.21
N LEU A 101 -0.87 4.92 18.95
CA LEU A 101 -0.78 4.94 20.42
C LEU A 101 -1.28 3.64 21.06
N LEU A 102 -2.41 3.11 20.59
CA LEU A 102 -2.96 1.82 21.01
C LEU A 102 -1.98 0.67 20.75
N SER A 103 -1.38 0.64 19.56
CA SER A 103 -0.39 -0.38 19.20
C SER A 103 0.84 -0.35 20.11
N LYS A 104 1.29 0.84 20.52
CA LYS A 104 2.41 1.02 21.45
C LYS A 104 2.06 0.63 22.88
N GLY A 105 0.87 1.03 23.35
CA GLY A 105 0.44 0.80 24.74
C GLY A 105 0.04 -0.64 25.02
N LEU A 106 -0.62 -1.30 24.06
CA LEU A 106 -1.18 -2.64 24.25
C LEU A 106 -0.36 -3.75 23.54
N GLY A 107 0.58 -3.38 22.66
CA GLY A 107 1.35 -4.35 21.87
C GLY A 107 0.43 -5.27 21.06
N ASP A 108 0.70 -6.57 21.09
CA ASP A 108 -0.12 -7.57 20.39
C ASP A 108 -1.56 -7.67 20.90
N LYS A 109 -1.84 -7.22 22.13
CA LYS A 109 -3.22 -7.20 22.66
C LYS A 109 -4.11 -6.21 21.89
N ALA A 110 -3.54 -5.22 21.19
CA ALA A 110 -4.31 -4.35 20.33
C ALA A 110 -4.97 -5.15 19.18
N LYS A 111 -4.32 -6.20 18.66
CA LYS A 111 -4.83 -7.01 17.55
C LYS A 111 -6.13 -7.75 17.88
N SER A 112 -6.35 -8.08 19.15
CA SER A 112 -7.56 -8.80 19.59
C SER A 112 -8.78 -7.88 19.81
N LEU A 113 -8.61 -6.56 19.69
CA LEU A 113 -9.71 -5.61 19.79
C LEU A 113 -10.70 -5.81 18.63
N LYS A 114 -11.96 -6.05 18.97
CA LYS A 114 -13.07 -6.20 18.01
C LYS A 114 -13.53 -4.85 17.44
N ASN A 115 -12.58 -3.98 17.07
CA ASN A 115 -12.83 -2.71 16.42
C ASN A 115 -12.44 -2.79 14.95
N LYS A 116 -13.36 -2.42 14.05
CA LYS A 116 -13.14 -2.52 12.60
C LYS A 116 -11.88 -1.78 12.12
N LYS A 117 -11.60 -0.59 12.65
CA LYS A 117 -10.42 0.21 12.26
C LYS A 117 -9.13 -0.44 12.73
N VAL A 118 -9.14 -1.06 13.91
CA VAL A 118 -8.01 -1.84 14.42
C VAL A 118 -7.76 -3.06 13.54
N GLN A 119 -8.83 -3.79 13.19
CA GLN A 119 -8.72 -4.95 12.31
C GLN A 119 -8.20 -4.57 10.91
N VAL A 120 -8.65 -3.45 10.34
CA VAL A 120 -8.12 -2.94 9.07
C VAL A 120 -6.66 -2.52 9.22
N TYR A 121 -6.29 -1.81 10.28
CA TYR A 121 -4.90 -1.37 10.50
C TYR A 121 -3.91 -2.54 10.45
N TYR A 122 -4.22 -3.66 11.11
CA TYR A 122 -3.33 -4.81 11.17
C TYR A 122 -3.44 -5.77 9.98
N ASN A 123 -4.60 -5.86 9.32
CA ASN A 123 -4.88 -6.93 8.36
C ASN A 123 -5.19 -6.42 6.94
N HIS A 124 -4.98 -5.13 6.64
CA HIS A 124 -5.37 -4.59 5.34
C HIS A 124 -4.62 -5.21 4.15
N GLY A 125 -3.40 -5.73 4.30
CA GLY A 125 -2.75 -6.50 3.23
C GLY A 125 -3.56 -7.73 2.84
N PHE A 126 -3.93 -8.57 3.83
CA PHE A 126 -4.80 -9.72 3.59
C PHE A 126 -6.20 -9.32 3.10
N MET A 127 -6.81 -8.28 3.68
CA MET A 127 -8.11 -7.80 3.21
C MET A 127 -8.05 -7.24 1.78
N GLY A 128 -6.92 -6.64 1.39
CA GLY A 128 -6.65 -6.18 0.04
C GLY A 128 -6.57 -7.36 -0.93
N TYR A 129 -5.81 -8.39 -0.58
CA TYR A 129 -5.78 -9.65 -1.32
C TYR A 129 -7.18 -10.24 -1.50
N GLU A 130 -7.98 -10.32 -0.44
CA GLU A 130 -9.35 -10.84 -0.51
C GLU A 130 -10.27 -9.99 -1.39
N ILE A 131 -10.01 -8.68 -1.54
CA ILE A 131 -10.74 -7.84 -2.50
C ILE A 131 -10.26 -8.10 -3.92
N LEU A 132 -8.95 -8.26 -4.13
CA LEU A 132 -8.32 -8.24 -5.45
C LEU A 132 -8.29 -9.60 -6.15
N LYS A 133 -8.30 -10.72 -5.41
CA LYS A 133 -8.18 -12.07 -5.98
C LYS A 133 -9.26 -12.44 -6.99
N ASP A 134 -10.41 -11.76 -6.96
CA ASP A 134 -11.50 -11.98 -7.91
C ASP A 134 -11.37 -11.12 -9.20
N TYR A 135 -10.39 -10.21 -9.26
CA TYR A 135 -10.21 -9.24 -10.35
C TYR A 135 -8.80 -9.26 -10.96
N ILE A 136 -7.82 -9.83 -10.26
CA ILE A 136 -6.42 -9.90 -10.67
C ILE A 136 -6.00 -11.35 -10.75
N GLU A 137 -5.56 -11.78 -11.93
CA GLU A 137 -5.06 -13.13 -12.18
C GLU A 137 -3.55 -13.27 -11.89
N ASP A 138 -2.84 -12.15 -11.77
CA ASP A 138 -1.40 -12.11 -11.54
C ASP A 138 -1.05 -12.45 -10.08
N ASP A 139 -0.51 -13.66 -9.88
CA ASP A 139 -0.12 -14.19 -8.57
C ASP A 139 0.95 -13.34 -7.87
N GLU A 140 1.80 -12.64 -8.62
CA GLU A 140 2.83 -11.75 -8.06
C GLU A 140 2.16 -10.56 -7.39
N ILE A 141 1.25 -9.90 -8.11
CA ILE A 141 0.52 -8.75 -7.58
C ILE A 141 -0.22 -9.15 -6.29
N LEU A 142 -0.92 -10.28 -6.33
CA LEU A 142 -1.65 -10.80 -5.17
C LEU A 142 -0.73 -11.14 -4.00
N PHE A 143 0.43 -11.74 -4.27
CA PHE A 143 1.44 -12.03 -3.26
C PHE A 143 1.98 -10.75 -2.61
N LEU A 144 2.35 -9.75 -3.42
CA LEU A 144 2.88 -8.47 -2.96
C LEU A 144 1.85 -7.72 -2.10
N VAL A 145 0.60 -7.63 -2.57
CA VAL A 145 -0.50 -7.02 -1.81
C VAL A 145 -0.72 -7.73 -0.47
N LYS A 146 -0.72 -9.07 -0.45
CA LYS A 146 -0.98 -9.82 0.79
C LYS A 146 0.09 -9.58 1.85
N ASN A 147 1.35 -9.45 1.45
CA ASN A 147 2.51 -9.59 2.34
C ASN A 147 3.28 -8.28 2.62
N HIS A 148 2.91 -7.13 2.05
CA HIS A 148 3.64 -5.85 2.21
C HIS A 148 3.74 -5.28 3.64
N HIS A 149 3.16 -5.95 4.65
CA HIS A 149 3.30 -5.59 6.06
C HIS A 149 3.99 -6.66 6.92
N ILE A 150 4.61 -7.65 6.28
CA ILE A 150 5.33 -8.67 7.02
C ILE A 150 6.56 -8.08 7.71
N ASN A 151 6.78 -8.47 8.96
CA ASN A 151 7.95 -8.02 9.74
C ASN A 151 9.14 -8.96 9.58
N ASP A 152 8.90 -10.21 9.18
CA ASP A 152 9.89 -11.25 9.04
C ASP A 152 9.72 -11.94 7.68
N ILE A 153 10.47 -11.45 6.68
CA ILE A 153 10.41 -11.98 5.32
C ILE A 153 10.91 -13.42 5.25
N GLU A 154 11.85 -13.82 6.11
CA GLU A 154 12.38 -15.20 6.15
C GLU A 154 11.30 -16.20 6.56
N SER A 155 10.25 -15.75 7.26
CA SER A 155 9.09 -16.57 7.58
C SER A 155 8.17 -16.86 6.39
N LEU A 156 8.36 -16.17 5.25
CA LEU A 156 7.59 -16.46 4.04
C LEU A 156 8.05 -17.77 3.42
N GLN A 157 7.09 -18.69 3.24
CA GLN A 157 7.27 -19.85 2.38
C GLN A 157 7.17 -19.44 0.90
N CYS A 158 8.11 -18.62 0.43
CA CYS A 158 8.22 -18.19 -0.96
C CYS A 158 9.61 -18.55 -1.49
N ASN A 159 9.67 -19.40 -2.51
CA ASN A 159 10.92 -19.83 -3.16
C ASN A 159 11.24 -18.99 -4.41
N ASN A 160 10.52 -17.90 -4.64
CA ASN A 160 10.72 -17.02 -5.79
C ASN A 160 11.45 -15.74 -5.36
N ASP A 161 12.75 -15.68 -5.64
CA ASP A 161 13.61 -14.57 -5.27
C ASP A 161 13.17 -13.24 -5.89
N ASP A 162 12.59 -13.25 -7.09
CA ASP A 162 12.08 -12.05 -7.74
C ASP A 162 10.89 -11.47 -6.95
N TYR A 163 9.97 -12.32 -6.48
CA TYR A 163 8.83 -11.87 -5.66
C TYR A 163 9.31 -11.25 -4.35
N ILE A 164 10.36 -11.80 -3.74
CA ILE A 164 10.94 -11.25 -2.51
C ILE A 164 11.63 -9.90 -2.79
N LYS A 165 12.36 -9.77 -3.90
CA LYS A 165 12.96 -8.50 -4.31
C LYS A 165 11.90 -7.43 -4.54
N ASP A 166 10.84 -7.78 -5.26
CA ASP A 166 9.74 -6.89 -5.59
C ASP A 166 8.94 -6.49 -4.34
N LEU A 167 8.77 -7.42 -3.39
CA LEU A 167 8.17 -7.15 -2.08
C LEU A 167 8.99 -6.16 -1.26
N ASN A 168 10.31 -6.35 -1.22
CA ASN A 168 11.22 -5.44 -0.53
C ASN A 168 11.17 -4.02 -1.12
N LEU A 169 11.11 -3.90 -2.46
CA LEU A 169 10.96 -2.62 -3.13
C LEU A 169 9.64 -1.94 -2.74
N LEU A 170 8.52 -2.67 -2.81
CA LEU A 170 7.21 -2.15 -2.43
C LEU A 170 7.19 -1.68 -0.97
N MET A 171 7.69 -2.50 -0.04
CA MET A 171 7.75 -2.17 1.38
C MET A 171 8.61 -0.94 1.65
N LYS A 172 9.76 -0.83 0.98
CA LYS A 172 10.64 0.34 1.12
C LYS A 172 9.92 1.62 0.69
N CYS A 173 9.28 1.61 -0.48
CA CYS A 173 8.56 2.78 -1.00
C CYS A 173 7.32 3.12 -0.15
N ASP A 174 6.59 2.11 0.35
CA ASP A 174 5.45 2.32 1.26
C ASP A 174 5.90 2.94 2.58
N GLU A 175 7.02 2.47 3.16
CA GLU A 175 7.55 3.03 4.40
C GLU A 175 8.02 4.49 4.27
N GLU A 176 8.43 4.91 3.07
CA GLU A 176 8.95 6.25 2.84
C GLU A 176 7.85 7.31 2.63
N ASN A 177 6.59 6.90 2.43
CA ASN A 177 5.43 7.71 2.01
C ASN A 177 4.28 7.83 3.02
#